data_AF-A0A534NXB0-F1
#
_entry.id   AF-A0A534NXB0-F1
#
_cell.length_a   1.000
_cell.length_b   1.000
_cell.length_c   1.000
_cell.angle_alpha   90.00
_cell.angle_beta   90.00
_cell.angle_gamma   90.00
#
_symmetry.space_group_name_H-M   'P 1'
#
loop_
_entity.id
_entity.type
_entity.pdbx_description
1 polymer ?
#
loop_
_entity_poly.entity_id
_entity_poly.type
_entity_poly.pdbx_seq_one_letter_code
_entity_poly.pdbx_strand_id
1 'polypeptide(L)'
;MAHPSGRHFLQIPGPTNVPERVLRAIDYPTIDHRGPEFAKLAREVLAGIRKVFKTVHPVIIFPSSGTGAWEAALVNTLSPGDRIL
;
A
#
# COMPACT_ATOMS: atom_id res chain seq x y z
N MET A 1 29.17 5.12 -6.87
CA MET A 1 29.52 3.80 -6.29
C MET A 1 28.92 2.75 -7.20
N ALA A 2 29.73 1.81 -7.71
CA ALA A 2 29.21 0.73 -8.55
C ALA A 2 28.55 -0.32 -7.64
N HIS A 3 27.29 -0.65 -7.91
CA HIS A 3 26.65 -1.78 -7.26
C HIS A 3 27.24 -3.09 -7.83
N PRO A 4 27.50 -4.11 -6.99
CA PRO A 4 27.97 -5.40 -7.48
C PRO A 4 26.98 -5.99 -8.48
N SER A 5 27.50 -6.72 -9.47
CA SER A 5 26.71 -7.39 -10.50
C SER A 5 25.75 -8.42 -9.88
N GLY A 6 24.51 -8.49 -10.38
CA GLY A 6 23.49 -9.44 -9.91
C GLY A 6 22.33 -8.78 -9.18
N ARG A 7 21.51 -9.58 -8.49
CA ARG A 7 20.36 -9.07 -7.72
C ARG A 7 20.86 -8.40 -6.45
N HIS A 8 20.61 -7.10 -6.31
CA HIS A 8 20.86 -6.39 -5.07
C HIS A 8 19.88 -6.86 -3.99
N PHE A 9 20.41 -7.35 -2.85
CA PHE A 9 19.60 -7.76 -1.71
C PHE A 9 19.56 -6.65 -0.65
N LEU A 10 18.35 -6.27 -0.23
CA LEU A 10 18.13 -5.28 0.82
C LEU A 10 18.16 -6.00 2.17
N GLN A 11 19.24 -5.82 2.93
CA GLN A 11 19.43 -6.36 4.29
C GLN A 11 19.25 -5.27 5.35
N ILE A 12 18.21 -4.46 5.18
CA ILE A 12 17.82 -3.37 6.08
C ILE A 12 16.39 -3.61 6.58
N PRO A 13 15.93 -2.98 7.67
CA PRO A 13 14.56 -3.17 8.19
C PRO A 13 13.45 -2.85 7.18
N GLY A 14 13.73 -1.97 6.22
CA GLY A 14 12.88 -1.68 5.08
C GLY A 14 13.52 -0.63 4.16
N PRO A 15 13.14 -0.57 2.88
CA PRO A 15 12.20 -1.47 2.18
C PRO A 15 12.76 -2.89 1.98
N THR A 16 11.89 -3.83 1.59
CA THR A 16 12.28 -5.20 1.22
C THR A 16 12.39 -5.35 -0.29
N ASN A 17 13.10 -6.38 -0.75
CA ASN A 17 13.13 -6.69 -2.18
C ASN A 17 11.73 -7.08 -2.67
N VAL A 18 11.27 -6.41 -3.74
CA VAL A 18 9.99 -6.71 -4.37
C VAL A 18 10.09 -8.02 -5.17
N PRO A 19 9.12 -8.96 -5.05
CA PRO A 19 9.06 -10.15 -5.89
C PRO A 19 8.92 -9.80 -7.38
N GLU A 20 9.57 -10.56 -8.27
CA GLU A 20 9.60 -10.27 -9.72
C GLU A 20 8.20 -10.14 -10.33
N ARG A 21 7.26 -11.02 -9.93
CA ARG A 21 5.86 -10.95 -10.41
C ARG A 21 5.18 -9.61 -10.10
N VAL A 22 5.58 -8.94 -9.02
CA VAL A 22 5.01 -7.65 -8.62
C VAL A 22 5.68 -6.52 -9.40
N LEU A 23 7.00 -6.59 -9.63
CA LEU A 23 7.70 -5.65 -10.52
C LEU A 23 7.12 -5.69 -11.93
N ARG A 24 6.84 -6.89 -12.45
CA ARG A 24 6.16 -7.05 -13.75
C ARG A 24 4.75 -6.48 -13.76
N ALA A 25 4.01 -6.59 -12.66
CA ALA A 25 2.68 -6.00 -12.54
C ALA A 25 2.72 -4.46 -12.54
N ILE A 26 3.77 -3.86 -11.96
CA ILE A 26 3.97 -2.40 -11.93
C ILE A 26 4.36 -1.85 -13.31
N ASP A 27 5.02 -2.65 -14.14
CA ASP A 27 5.47 -2.29 -15.50
C ASP A 27 4.33 -2.24 -16.54
N TYR A 28 3.10 -2.64 -16.17
CA TYR A 28 1.95 -2.52 -17.07
C TYR A 28 1.57 -1.05 -17.33
N PRO A 29 1.05 -0.72 -18.52
CA PRO A 29 0.51 0.61 -18.79
C PRO A 29 -0.56 1.02 -17.77
N THR A 30 -0.54 2.29 -17.37
CA THR A 30 -1.55 2.85 -16.49
C THR A 30 -2.95 2.71 -17.10
N ILE A 31 -3.90 2.26 -16.29
CA ILE A 31 -5.32 2.17 -16.63
C ILE A 31 -6.09 3.40 -16.15
N ASP A 32 -7.24 3.69 -16.76
CA ASP A 32 -8.13 4.76 -16.29
C ASP A 32 -8.70 4.43 -14.90
N HIS A 33 -8.37 5.27 -13.91
CA HIS A 33 -8.85 5.14 -12.53
C HIS A 33 -10.36 5.26 -12.36
N ARG A 34 -11.09 5.82 -13.34
CA ARG A 34 -12.57 5.86 -13.35
C ARG A 34 -13.18 4.79 -14.24
N GLY A 35 -12.35 4.01 -14.92
CA GLY A 35 -12.76 2.97 -15.83
C GLY A 35 -13.24 1.69 -15.14
N PRO A 36 -13.95 0.81 -15.88
CA PRO A 36 -14.48 -0.43 -15.35
C PRO A 36 -13.38 -1.40 -14.90
N GLU A 37 -12.21 -1.38 -15.54
CA GLU A 37 -11.07 -2.22 -15.21
C GLU A 37 -10.49 -1.88 -13.83
N PHE A 38 -10.27 -0.59 -13.56
CA PHE A 38 -9.82 -0.14 -12.24
C PHE A 38 -10.86 -0.43 -11.17
N ALA A 39 -12.15 -0.22 -11.46
CA ALA A 39 -13.22 -0.53 -10.51
C ALA A 39 -13.26 -2.02 -10.15
N LYS A 40 -12.98 -2.92 -11.11
CA LYS A 40 -12.85 -4.36 -10.83
C LYS A 40 -11.62 -4.64 -9.95
N LEU A 41 -10.46 -4.13 -10.33
CA LEU A 41 -9.20 -4.27 -9.58
C LEU A 41 -9.35 -3.78 -8.14
N ALA A 42 -9.89 -2.57 -7.94
CA ALA A 42 -10.07 -1.98 -6.62
C ALA A 42 -10.96 -2.85 -5.71
N ARG A 43 -12.05 -3.41 -6.23
CA ARG A 43 -12.93 -4.31 -5.45
C ARG A 43 -12.22 -5.60 -5.05
N GLU A 44 -11.45 -6.19 -5.96
CA GLU A 44 -10.66 -7.40 -5.66
C GLU A 44 -9.61 -7.13 -4.57
N VAL A 45 -8.89 -6.01 -4.67
CA VAL A 45 -7.88 -5.62 -3.68
C VAL A 45 -8.51 -5.30 -2.33
N LEU A 46 -9.62 -4.54 -2.29
CA LEU A 46 -10.36 -4.23 -1.05
C LEU A 46 -10.94 -5.47 -0.38
N ALA A 47 -11.36 -6.47 -1.15
CA ALA A 47 -11.80 -7.75 -0.59
C ALA A 47 -10.62 -8.58 -0.05
N GLY A 48 -9.49 -8.59 -0.76
CA GLY A 48 -8.29 -9.33 -0.39
C GLY A 48 -7.60 -8.78 0.86
N ILE A 49 -7.51 -7.45 1.00
CA ILE A 49 -6.78 -6.81 2.10
C ILE A 49 -7.41 -7.11 3.46
N ARG A 50 -8.74 -7.30 3.53
CA ARG A 50 -9.45 -7.75 4.74
C ARG A 50 -8.96 -9.10 5.26
N LYS A 51 -8.54 -10.01 4.36
CA LYS A 51 -7.97 -11.31 4.74
C LYS A 51 -6.60 -11.14 5.40
N VAL A 52 -5.79 -10.17 4.93
CA VAL A 52 -4.47 -9.86 5.50
C VAL A 52 -4.62 -9.29 6.92
N PHE A 53 -5.52 -8.33 7.10
CA PHE A 53 -5.81 -7.72 8.41
C PHE A 53 -6.71 -8.58 9.31
N LYS A 54 -7.23 -9.71 8.80
CA LYS A 54 -8.15 -10.60 9.52
C LYS A 54 -9.37 -9.86 10.10
N THR A 55 -9.99 -9.00 9.30
CA THR A 55 -11.14 -8.17 9.71
C THR A 55 -12.34 -8.36 8.79
N VAL A 56 -13.55 -8.17 9.34
CA VAL A 56 -14.80 -8.10 8.58
C VAL A 56 -15.17 -6.67 8.18
N HIS A 57 -14.54 -5.67 8.79
CA HIS A 57 -14.80 -4.25 8.55
C HIS A 57 -14.12 -3.75 7.26
N PRO A 58 -14.61 -2.65 6.66
CA PRO A 58 -13.93 -2.00 5.55
C PRO A 58 -12.49 -1.62 5.90
N VAL A 59 -11.58 -1.79 4.94
CA VAL A 59 -10.19 -1.34 5.03
C VAL A 59 -9.97 -0.30 3.94
N ILE A 60 -9.34 0.81 4.30
CA ILE A 60 -9.00 1.89 3.37
C ILE A 60 -7.56 1.70 2.90
N ILE A 61 -7.34 1.90 1.59
CA ILE A 61 -6.01 1.86 0.97
C ILE A 61 -5.66 3.28 0.56
N PHE A 62 -4.53 3.78 1.05
CA PHE A 62 -4.05 5.12 0.73
C PHE A 62 -2.97 5.06 -0.35
N PRO A 63 -2.99 5.96 -1.35
CA PRO A 63 -1.91 6.11 -2.33
C PRO A 63 -0.73 6.87 -1.68
N SER A 64 -0.21 6.34 -0.58
CA SER A 64 0.86 6.93 0.24
C SER A 64 1.71 5.83 0.88
N SER A 65 2.78 6.23 1.57
CA SER A 65 3.52 5.33 2.46
C SER A 65 2.75 5.10 3.77
N GLY A 66 3.32 4.29 4.67
CA GLY A 66 2.72 4.05 5.99
C GLY A 66 2.49 5.33 6.80
N THR A 67 3.31 6.37 6.63
CA THR A 67 3.15 7.64 7.37
C THR A 67 1.91 8.41 6.94
N GLY A 68 1.49 8.30 5.67
CA GLY A 68 0.25 8.95 5.21
C GLY A 68 -0.99 8.29 5.79
N ALA A 69 -0.99 6.96 5.96
CA ALA A 69 -2.07 6.26 6.65
C ALA A 69 -2.11 6.61 8.15
N TRP A 70 -0.95 6.78 8.79
CA TRP A 70 -0.84 7.23 10.17
C TRP A 70 -1.42 8.64 10.37
N GLU A 71 -1.03 9.59 9.52
CA GLU A 71 -1.57 10.95 9.53
C GLU A 71 -3.09 10.94 9.30
N ALA A 72 -3.57 10.21 8.28
CA ALA A 72 -4.99 10.09 7.99
C ALA A 72 -5.80 9.55 9.17
N ALA A 73 -5.27 8.57 9.91
CA ALA A 73 -5.93 8.06 11.11
C ALA A 73 -6.05 9.14 12.19
N LEU A 74 -4.98 9.88 12.47
CA LEU A 74 -4.98 10.92 13.51
C LEU A 74 -5.92 12.08 13.17
N VAL A 75 -5.78 12.68 11.98
CA VAL A 75 -6.52 13.91 11.64
C VAL A 75 -8.02 13.68 11.42
N ASN A 76 -8.45 12.44 11.17
CA ASN A 76 -9.87 12.10 11.00
C ASN A 76 -10.53 11.54 12.26
N THR A 77 -9.77 11.16 13.29
CA THR A 77 -10.33 10.53 14.50
C THR A 77 -10.15 11.34 15.78
N LEU A 78 -9.37 12.42 15.72
CA LEU A 78 -9.06 13.28 16.87
C LEU A 78 -9.41 14.75 16.57
N SER A 79 -9.76 15.47 17.63
CA SER A 79 -10.02 16.90 17.65
C SER A 79 -9.02 17.66 18.54
N PRO A 80 -8.82 18.96 18.33
CA PRO A 80 -7.99 19.77 19.22
C PRO A 80 -8.44 19.68 20.68
N GLY A 81 -7.52 19.31 21.58
CA GLY A 81 -7.79 19.13 23.01
C GLY A 81 -8.06 17.68 23.44
N ASP A 82 -8.20 16.74 22.49
CA ASP A 82 -8.31 15.32 22.82
C ASP A 82 -7.04 14.82 23.49
N ARG A 83 -7.21 14.01 24.55
CA ARG A 83 -6.11 13.34 25.22
C ARG A 83 -5.90 11.97 24.60
N ILE A 84 -4.69 11.72 24.11
CA ILE A 84 -4.26 10.43 23.56
C ILE A 84 -3.26 9.77 24.51
N LEU A 85 -3.28 8.42 24.56
CA LEU A 85 -2.36 7.59 25.34
C LEU A 85 -1.06 7.31 24.57
#